data_AF-A0A2V1MZG3-F1
#
_entry.id   AF-A0A2V1MZG3-F1
#
_cell.length_a   1.000
_cell.length_b   1.000
_cell.length_c   1.000
_cell.angle_alpha   90.00
_cell.angle_beta   90.00
_cell.angle_gamma   90.00
#
_symmetry.space_group_name_H-M   'P 1'
#
loop_
_entity.id
_entity.type
_entity.pdbx_description
1 polymer ?
#
loop_
_entity_poly.entity_id
_entity_poly.type
_entity_poly.pdbx_seq_one_letter_code
_entity_poly.pdbx_strand_id
1 'polypeptide(L)'
;MVQLRLILVTLVAVEALGIMLFEMFGSQTKAAQRAFGLSADFLAQPEARVAFANQGLYNGFLGVGLLVAEFALVGAASLLMQRVFLIFIIVAAVFGMITVSRQIIWTQGLPAILALLALL
;
A
#
# COMPACT_ATOMS: atom_id res chain seq x y z
N MET A 1 -7.10 -22.70 3.65
CA MET A 1 -6.08 -22.32 2.63
C MET A 1 -6.60 -21.31 1.61
N VAL A 2 -7.80 -21.48 1.02
CA VAL A 2 -8.43 -20.42 0.17
C VAL A 2 -8.96 -19.23 0.98
N GLN A 3 -9.58 -19.48 2.13
CA GLN A 3 -10.14 -18.41 2.98
C GLN A 3 -9.04 -17.47 3.53
N LEU A 4 -7.86 -18.00 3.87
CA LEU A 4 -6.77 -17.20 4.42
C LEU A 4 -6.18 -16.24 3.39
N ARG A 5 -5.90 -16.71 2.16
CA ARG A 5 -5.42 -15.82 1.09
C ARG A 5 -6.44 -14.72 0.76
N LEU A 6 -7.72 -15.06 0.71
CA LEU A 6 -8.80 -14.10 0.41
C LEU A 6 -8.79 -12.98 1.45
N ILE A 7 -8.73 -13.33 2.74
CA ILE A 7 -8.69 -12.37 3.84
C ILE A 7 -7.43 -11.50 3.75
N LEU A 8 -6.25 -12.09 3.59
CA LEU A 8 -4.99 -11.36 3.59
C LEU A 8 -4.82 -10.46 2.36
N VAL A 9 -5.15 -10.95 1.16
CA VAL A 9 -5.10 -10.16 -0.08
C VAL A 9 -6.09 -9.01 -0.03
N THR A 10 -7.31 -9.26 0.44
CA THR A 10 -8.33 -8.20 0.60
C THR A 10 -7.89 -7.18 1.65
N LEU A 11 -7.28 -7.63 2.75
CA LEU A 11 -6.73 -6.74 3.78
C LEU A 11 -5.66 -5.80 3.21
N VAL A 12 -4.69 -6.34 2.47
CA VAL A 12 -3.63 -5.54 1.83
C VAL A 12 -4.22 -4.57 0.80
N ALA A 13 -5.22 -5.00 0.03
CA ALA A 13 -5.89 -4.13 -0.93
C ALA A 13 -6.61 -2.95 -0.23
N VAL A 14 -7.33 -3.22 0.86
CA VAL A 14 -8.00 -2.20 1.67
C VAL A 14 -6.99 -1.27 2.32
N GLU A 15 -5.88 -1.80 2.82
CA GLU A 15 -4.79 -1.00 3.38
C GLU A 15 -4.22 -0.03 2.34
N ALA A 16 -3.92 -0.50 1.14
CA ALA A 16 -3.40 0.33 0.04
C ALA A 16 -4.39 1.45 -0.36
N LEU A 17 -5.69 1.16 -0.38
CA LEU A 17 -6.74 2.17 -0.61
C LEU A 17 -6.84 3.15 0.57
N GLY A 18 -6.70 2.68 1.81
CA GLY A 18 -6.64 3.54 2.99
C GLY A 18 -5.45 4.50 2.96
N ILE A 19 -4.28 4.00 2.56
CA ILE A 19 -3.06 4.80 2.37
C ILE A 19 -3.26 5.82 1.24
N MET A 20 -3.86 5.42 0.12
CA MET A 20 -4.22 6.35 -0.96
C MET A 20 -5.04 7.53 -0.43
N LEU A 21 -6.13 7.25 0.29
CA LEU A 21 -6.99 8.30 0.84
C LEU A 21 -6.23 9.17 1.85
N PHE A 22 -5.41 8.57 2.69
CA PHE A 22 -4.61 9.28 3.68
C PHE A 22 -3.56 10.21 3.04
N GLU A 23 -2.86 9.75 2.01
CA GLU A 23 -1.83 10.55 1.31
C GLU A 23 -2.45 11.65 0.45
N MET A 24 -3.56 11.37 -0.25
CA MET A 24 -4.23 12.34 -1.12
C MET A 24 -4.96 13.44 -0.35
N PHE A 25 -5.64 13.09 0.75
CA PHE A 25 -6.55 13.99 1.44
C PHE A 25 -6.11 14.34 2.87
N GLY A 26 -5.25 13.51 3.48
CA GLY A 26 -4.82 13.62 4.87
C GLY A 26 -3.37 14.07 5.08
N SER A 27 -2.63 14.39 4.02
CA SER A 27 -1.19 14.70 4.08
C SER A 27 -0.81 15.89 4.98
N GLN A 28 -1.74 16.80 5.28
CA GLN A 28 -1.51 17.95 6.18
C GLN A 28 -1.86 17.69 7.65
N THR A 29 -2.35 16.51 7.99
CA THR A 29 -2.80 16.20 9.35
C THR A 29 -1.62 15.98 10.32
N LYS A 30 -1.87 16.14 11.62
CA LYS A 30 -0.89 15.75 12.67
C LYS A 30 -0.54 14.25 12.61
N ALA A 31 -1.48 13.42 12.12
CA ALA A 31 -1.23 12.01 11.91
C ALA A 31 -0.20 11.79 10.79
N ALA A 32 -0.29 12.53 9.68
CA ALA A 32 0.68 12.45 8.58
C ALA A 32 2.07 12.91 9.04
N GLN A 33 2.15 14.00 9.81
CA GLN A 33 3.42 14.45 10.42
C GLN A 33 4.09 13.35 11.24
N ARG A 34 3.32 12.63 12.07
CA ARG A 34 3.83 11.52 12.89
C ARG A 34 4.24 10.31 12.06
N ALA A 35 3.45 9.97 11.03
CA ALA A 35 3.71 8.81 10.18
C ALA A 35 4.97 8.98 9.31
N PHE A 36 5.15 10.17 8.73
CA PHE A 36 6.24 10.47 7.82
C PHE A 36 7.44 11.16 8.47
N GLY A 37 7.32 11.65 9.71
CA GLY A 37 8.39 12.36 10.40
C GLY A 37 8.73 13.73 9.78
N LEU A 38 7.76 14.35 9.09
CA LEU A 38 7.94 15.60 8.36
C LEU A 38 7.34 16.79 9.12
N SER A 39 7.92 17.98 8.93
CA SER A 39 7.41 19.21 9.56
C SER A 39 6.07 19.64 8.96
N ALA A 40 5.27 20.34 9.76
CA ALA A 40 4.02 20.94 9.30
C ALA A 40 4.25 21.90 8.12
N ASP A 41 5.32 22.69 8.18
CA ASP A 41 5.68 23.68 7.15
C ASP A 41 5.99 23.01 5.81
N PHE A 42 6.66 21.85 5.82
CA PHE A 42 6.93 21.10 4.59
C PHE A 42 5.64 20.54 3.99
N LEU A 43 4.79 19.92 4.80
CA LEU A 43 3.52 19.33 4.34
C LEU A 43 2.51 20.39 3.89
N ALA A 44 2.65 21.64 4.34
CA ALA A 44 1.84 22.76 3.89
C ALA A 44 2.22 23.25 2.47
N GLN A 45 3.40 22.88 1.96
CA GLN A 45 3.84 23.28 0.62
C GLN A 45 2.94 22.66 -0.46
N PRO A 46 2.50 23.44 -1.47
CA PRO A 46 1.70 22.93 -2.58
C PRO A 46 2.34 21.75 -3.30
N GLU A 47 3.65 21.80 -3.51
CA GLU A 47 4.44 20.77 -4.21
C GLU A 47 4.47 19.46 -3.42
N ALA A 48 4.65 19.54 -2.10
CA ALA A 48 4.58 18.38 -1.22
C ALA A 48 3.20 17.74 -1.29
N ARG A 49 2.13 18.53 -1.24
CA ARG A 49 0.75 18.02 -1.34
C ARG A 49 0.50 17.31 -2.67
N VAL A 50 0.95 17.86 -3.78
CA VAL A 50 0.82 17.23 -5.11
C VAL A 50 1.63 15.93 -5.17
N ALA A 51 2.85 15.91 -4.63
CA ALA A 51 3.69 14.72 -4.60
C ALA A 51 3.05 13.59 -3.76
N PHE A 52 2.55 13.90 -2.56
CA PHE A 52 1.83 12.94 -1.72
C PHE A 52 0.55 12.44 -2.40
N ALA A 53 -0.22 13.32 -3.05
CA ALA A 53 -1.41 12.89 -3.76
C ALA A 53 -1.09 11.93 -4.91
N ASN A 54 0.00 12.15 -5.63
CA ASN A 54 0.44 11.26 -6.69
C ASN A 54 0.96 9.92 -6.13
N GLN A 55 1.72 9.93 -5.03
CA GLN A 55 2.14 8.71 -4.32
C GLN A 55 0.93 7.90 -3.85
N GLY A 56 -0.06 8.58 -3.26
CA GLY A 56 -1.33 7.98 -2.85
C GLY A 56 -2.06 7.32 -4.01
N LEU A 57 -2.14 7.99 -5.16
CA LEU A 57 -2.80 7.44 -6.34
C LEU A 57 -2.14 6.13 -6.82
N TYR A 58 -0.81 6.04 -6.80
CA TYR A 58 -0.11 4.78 -7.13
C TYR A 58 -0.43 3.66 -6.13
N ASN A 59 -0.50 3.96 -4.83
CA ASN A 59 -0.98 3.01 -3.82
C ASN A 59 -2.42 2.56 -4.13
N GLY A 60 -3.27 3.48 -4.58
CA GLY A 60 -4.61 3.20 -5.06
C GLY A 60 -4.66 2.20 -6.21
N PHE A 61 -3.80 2.36 -7.20
CA PHE A 61 -3.70 1.41 -8.32
C PHE A 61 -3.31 0.01 -7.87
N LEU A 62 -2.41 -0.12 -6.89
CA LEU A 62 -2.05 -1.41 -6.31
C LEU A 62 -3.24 -2.06 -5.59
N GLY A 63 -3.97 -1.28 -4.78
CA GLY A 63 -5.17 -1.75 -4.07
C GLY A 63 -6.28 -2.21 -5.02
N VAL A 64 -6.62 -1.39 -6.01
CA VAL A 64 -7.61 -1.77 -7.05
C VAL A 64 -7.12 -2.98 -7.85
N GLY A 65 -5.83 -3.03 -8.22
CA GLY A 65 -5.23 -4.15 -8.93
C GLY A 65 -5.36 -5.47 -8.18
N LEU A 66 -5.15 -5.47 -6.85
CA LEU A 66 -5.36 -6.64 -6.00
C LEU A 66 -6.84 -7.06 -5.94
N LEU A 67 -7.78 -6.11 -5.82
CA LEU A 67 -9.22 -6.45 -5.83
C LEU A 67 -9.65 -7.03 -7.17
N VAL A 68 -9.19 -6.47 -8.28
CA VAL A 68 -9.45 -7.01 -9.63
C VAL A 68 -8.85 -8.42 -9.73
N ALA A 69 -7.63 -8.62 -9.25
CA ALA A 69 -6.98 -9.93 -9.29
C ALA A 69 -7.72 -10.98 -8.46
N GLU A 70 -8.23 -10.63 -7.28
CA GLU A 70 -8.95 -11.56 -6.39
C GLU A 70 -10.39 -11.85 -6.84
N PHE A 71 -11.13 -10.83 -7.29
CA PHE A 71 -12.58 -10.95 -7.51
C PHE A 71 -13.01 -11.01 -8.97
N ALA A 72 -12.19 -10.54 -9.91
CA ALA A 72 -12.56 -10.47 -11.34
C ALA A 72 -11.75 -11.43 -12.23
N LEU A 73 -10.58 -11.89 -11.78
CA LEU A 73 -9.76 -12.87 -12.51
C LEU A 73 -9.94 -14.27 -11.94
N VAL A 74 -9.60 -15.29 -12.73
CA VAL A 74 -9.71 -16.71 -12.34
C VAL A 74 -8.43 -17.49 -12.66
N GLY A 75 -8.22 -18.59 -11.92
CA GLY A 75 -7.14 -19.54 -12.17
C GLY A 75 -5.74 -18.91 -12.08
N ALA A 76 -4.87 -19.28 -13.03
CA ALA A 76 -3.46 -18.87 -13.04
C ALA A 76 -3.28 -17.34 -13.21
N ALA A 77 -4.18 -16.67 -13.95
CA ALA A 77 -4.10 -15.23 -14.18
C ALA A 77 -4.33 -14.44 -12.88
N SER A 78 -5.30 -14.87 -12.07
CA SER A 78 -5.57 -14.31 -10.73
C SER A 78 -4.34 -14.42 -9.84
N LEU A 79 -3.78 -15.63 -9.70
CA LEU A 79 -2.60 -15.87 -8.86
C LEU A 79 -1.37 -15.09 -9.31
N LEU A 80 -1.13 -15.00 -10.63
CA LEU A 80 -0.01 -14.23 -11.18
C LEU A 80 -0.14 -12.75 -10.83
N MET A 81 -1.30 -12.14 -11.07
CA MET A 81 -1.56 -10.74 -10.79
C MET A 81 -1.45 -10.41 -9.29
N GLN A 82 -2.01 -11.24 -8.42
CA GLN A 82 -1.88 -11.07 -6.98
C GLN A 82 -0.40 -11.08 -6.54
N ARG A 83 0.38 -12.06 -7.02
CA ARG A 83 1.81 -12.14 -6.70
C ARG A 83 2.57 -10.92 -7.18
N VAL A 84 2.32 -10.46 -8.40
CA VAL A 84 2.98 -9.26 -8.98
C VAL A 84 2.70 -8.02 -8.13
N PHE A 85 1.43 -7.75 -7.80
CA PHE A 85 1.08 -6.57 -7.00
C PHE A 85 1.62 -6.66 -5.57
N LEU A 86 1.55 -7.83 -4.93
CA LEU A 86 2.14 -8.03 -3.60
C LEU A 86 3.67 -7.81 -3.61
N ILE A 87 4.37 -8.31 -4.63
CA ILE A 87 5.82 -8.08 -4.78
C ILE A 87 6.12 -6.59 -4.96
N PHE A 88 5.33 -5.86 -5.75
CA PHE A 88 5.50 -4.41 -5.89
C PHE A 88 5.32 -3.68 -4.56
N ILE A 89 4.30 -4.04 -3.78
CA ILE A 89 4.08 -3.48 -2.43
C ILE A 89 5.27 -3.80 -1.52
N ILE A 90 5.78 -5.04 -1.53
CA ILE A 90 6.93 -5.43 -0.72
C ILE A 90 8.18 -4.63 -1.09
N VAL A 91 8.48 -4.48 -2.39
CA VAL A 91 9.62 -3.70 -2.87
C VAL A 91 9.48 -2.23 -2.46
N ALA A 92 8.29 -1.64 -2.63
CA ALA A 92 8.01 -0.28 -2.19
C ALA A 92 8.16 -0.13 -0.67
N ALA A 93 7.69 -1.11 0.12
CA ALA A 93 7.82 -1.09 1.57
C ALA A 93 9.29 -1.21 2.04
N VAL A 94 10.10 -2.04 1.37
CA VAL A 94 11.54 -2.14 1.63
C VAL A 94 12.25 -0.83 1.30
N PHE A 95 11.92 -0.20 0.18
CA PHE A 95 12.49 1.10 -0.16
C PHE A 95 12.04 2.18 0.84
N GLY A 96 10.75 2.21 1.19
CA GLY A 96 10.15 3.13 2.16
C GLY A 96 10.72 2.99 3.57
N MET A 97 11.03 1.77 4.03
CA MET A 97 11.65 1.57 5.35
C MET A 97 13.08 2.13 5.44
N ILE A 98 13.79 2.19 4.31
CA ILE A 98 15.15 2.73 4.22
C ILE A 98 15.11 4.26 4.10
N THR A 99 14.13 4.80 3.37
CA THR A 99 14.12 6.21 2.95
C THR A 99 13.20 7.13 3.74
N VAL A 100 12.09 6.60 4.29
CA VAL A 100 11.04 7.40 4.93
C VAL A 100 10.88 7.02 6.40
N SER A 101 10.46 5.79 6.69
CA SER A 101 10.18 5.35 8.05
C SER A 101 10.23 3.84 8.19
N ARG A 102 10.94 3.35 9.21
CA ARG A 102 10.97 1.92 9.56
C ARG A 102 9.59 1.34 9.88
N GLN A 103 8.58 2.17 10.14
CA GLN A 103 7.22 1.69 10.37
C GLN A 103 6.58 1.09 9.10
N ILE A 104 7.01 1.52 7.92
CA ILE A 104 6.43 1.10 6.63
C ILE A 104 6.57 -0.42 6.41
N ILE A 105 7.66 -1.05 6.87
CA ILE A 105 7.78 -2.51 6.76
C ILE A 105 6.73 -3.23 7.62
N TRP A 106 6.31 -2.64 8.74
CA TRP A 106 5.32 -3.25 9.63
C TRP A 106 3.90 -3.01 9.17
N THR A 107 3.62 -1.80 8.67
CA THR A 107 2.29 -1.46 8.19
C THR A 107 2.03 -2.08 6.83
N GLN A 108 2.91 -1.87 5.84
CA GLN A 108 2.68 -2.32 4.45
C GLN A 108 3.39 -3.63 4.10
N GLY A 109 4.66 -3.75 4.52
CA GLY A 109 5.51 -4.87 4.12
C GLY A 109 5.05 -6.21 4.71
N LEU A 110 4.80 -6.25 6.02
CA LEU A 110 4.44 -7.46 6.74
C LEU A 110 3.10 -8.04 6.24
N PRO A 111 2.01 -7.26 6.10
CA PRO A 111 0.76 -7.78 5.54
C PRO A 111 0.95 -8.32 4.12
N ALA A 112 1.70 -7.61 3.26
CA ALA A 112 1.96 -8.06 1.90
C ALA A 112 2.79 -9.35 1.85
N ILE A 113 3.80 -9.50 2.71
CA ILE A 113 4.60 -10.74 2.84
C ILE A 113 3.70 -11.89 3.31
N LEU A 114 2.88 -11.68 4.35
CA LEU A 114 1.96 -12.72 4.84
C LEU A 114 0.95 -13.13 3.77
N ALA A 115 0.39 -12.16 3.03
CA ALA A 115 -0.49 -12.44 1.91
C ALA A 115 0.23 -13.25 0.81
N LEU A 116 1.47 -12.89 0.46
CA LEU A 116 2.26 -13.58 -0.55
C LEU A 116 2.57 -15.03 -0.14
N LEU A 117 2.94 -15.24 1.12
CA LEU A 117 3.19 -16.57 1.67
C LEU A 117 1.92 -17.45 1.66
N ALA A 118 0.75 -16.86 1.84
CA ALA A 118 -0.53 -17.58 1.74
C ALA A 118 -0.93 -17.97 0.29
N LEU A 119 -0.21 -17.47 -0.72
CA LEU A 119 -0.38 -17.81 -2.14
C LEU A 119 0.60 -18.88 -2.65
N LEU A 120 1.52 -19.35 -1.79
CA LEU A 120 2.44 -20.46 -2.08
C LEU A 120 1.76 -21.80 -1.77
#